data_AF-A0A453J3T5-F1
#
_entry.id   AF-A0A453J3T5-F1
#
_cell.length_a   1.000
_cell.length_b   1.000
_cell.length_c   1.000
_cell.angle_alpha   90.00
_cell.angle_beta   90.00
_cell.angle_gamma   90.00
#
_symmetry.space_group_name_H-M   'P 1'
#
loop_
_entity.id
_entity.type
_entity.pdbx_description
1 polymer ?
#
loop_
_entity_poly.entity_id
_entity_poly.type
_entity_poly.pdbx_seq_one_letter_code
_entity_poly.pdbx_strand_id
1 'polypeptide(L)'
;GIASEKEWGINLLDEAVKESGTNEDGSTWYRESGEDLGENGYRCRWARMGGQTHDGSTEWKETWWEKSDWTGYKELGAEKSGKNADGDSWWEKWKEVLHQDEWSNLARLEKSAEKQAKSGTENAGWYEKWWEKYDAKGWTEKGAHKYGRLNEQSWWERWGEHYDGRGSVLKW
;
A
#
# COMPACT_ATOMS: atom_id res chain seq x y z
N GLY A 1 10.10 -0.31 -16.15
CA GLY A 1 8.80 0.33 -15.88
C GLY A 1 8.18 -0.33 -14.66
N ILE A 2 7.13 0.24 -14.08
CA ILE A 2 6.34 -0.45 -13.05
C ILE A 2 5.42 -1.48 -13.71
N ALA A 3 5.09 -2.53 -12.97
CA ALA A 3 4.13 -3.52 -13.43
C ALA A 3 2.73 -2.89 -13.58
N SER A 4 1.92 -3.43 -14.50
CA SER A 4 0.55 -2.98 -14.69
C SER A 4 -0.40 -3.54 -13.62
N GLU A 5 -1.56 -2.91 -13.44
CA GLU A 5 -2.65 -3.42 -12.59
C GLU A 5 -2.96 -4.91 -12.87
N LYS A 6 -2.98 -5.31 -14.15
CA LYS A 6 -3.30 -6.67 -14.59
C LYS A 6 -2.24 -7.69 -14.18
N GLU A 7 -0.96 -7.30 -14.21
CA GLU A 7 0.15 -8.14 -13.75
C GLU A 7 0.09 -8.39 -12.24
N TRP A 8 -0.50 -7.45 -11.49
CA TRP A 8 -0.78 -7.59 -10.06
C TRP A 8 -2.13 -8.25 -9.75
N GLY A 9 -2.89 -8.70 -10.77
CA GLY A 9 -4.23 -9.25 -10.59
C GLY A 9 -5.27 -8.23 -10.12
N ILE A 10 -4.97 -6.93 -10.24
CA ILE A 10 -5.87 -5.83 -9.90
C ILE A 10 -6.78 -5.57 -11.11
N ASN A 11 -8.08 -5.49 -10.85
CA ASN A 11 -9.07 -5.15 -11.85
C ASN A 11 -9.64 -3.75 -11.56
N LEU A 12 -9.00 -2.72 -12.16
CA LEU A 12 -9.57 -1.38 -12.22
C LEU A 12 -10.57 -1.36 -13.39
N LEU A 13 -11.85 -1.20 -13.07
CA LEU A 13 -12.91 -1.16 -14.07
C LEU A 13 -12.85 0.19 -14.81
N ASP A 14 -12.96 0.15 -16.14
CA ASP A 14 -12.98 1.36 -16.97
C ASP A 14 -14.27 2.18 -16.77
N GLU A 15 -15.37 1.51 -16.42
CA GLU A 15 -16.62 2.16 -16.04
C GLU A 15 -16.68 2.35 -14.52
N ALA A 16 -17.19 3.51 -14.11
CA ALA A 16 -17.46 3.79 -12.70
C ALA A 16 -18.56 2.86 -12.18
N VAL A 17 -18.22 2.05 -11.19
CA VAL A 17 -19.13 1.14 -10.50
C VAL A 17 -19.49 1.72 -9.15
N LYS A 18 -20.75 1.55 -8.76
CA LYS A 18 -21.24 1.84 -7.41
C LYS A 18 -22.32 0.82 -7.06
N GLU A 19 -21.87 -0.30 -6.54
CA GLU A 19 -22.71 -1.44 -6.17
C GLU A 19 -22.64 -1.68 -4.67
N SER A 20 -23.76 -2.12 -4.12
CA SER A 20 -23.82 -2.62 -2.75
C SER A 20 -24.91 -3.67 -2.64
N GLY A 21 -24.81 -4.50 -1.60
CA GLY A 21 -25.78 -5.55 -1.35
C GLY A 21 -25.81 -5.99 0.10
N THR A 22 -26.85 -6.75 0.43
CA THR A 22 -27.04 -7.42 1.71
C THR A 22 -27.19 -8.90 1.44
N ASN A 23 -26.40 -9.72 2.13
CA ASN A 23 -26.46 -11.18 2.05
C ASN A 23 -27.62 -11.71 2.90
N GLU A 24 -27.97 -12.99 2.75
CA GLU A 24 -29.05 -13.64 3.53
C GLU A 24 -28.81 -13.61 5.04
N ASP A 25 -27.54 -13.60 5.47
CA ASP A 25 -27.12 -13.50 6.87
C ASP A 25 -27.16 -12.07 7.43
N GLY A 26 -27.59 -11.09 6.62
CA GLY A 26 -27.65 -9.67 6.98
C GLY A 26 -26.32 -8.92 6.85
N SER A 27 -25.21 -9.59 6.48
CA SER A 27 -23.96 -8.91 6.19
C SER A 27 -24.07 -8.03 4.94
N THR A 28 -23.36 -6.91 4.93
CA THR A 28 -23.39 -5.96 3.81
C THR A 28 -22.05 -5.91 3.10
N TRP A 29 -22.08 -5.70 1.79
CA TRP A 29 -20.89 -5.48 0.98
C TRP A 29 -21.09 -4.28 0.05
N TYR A 30 -19.99 -3.70 -0.39
CA TYR A 30 -19.98 -2.64 -1.39
C TYR A 30 -18.79 -2.80 -2.33
N ARG A 31 -18.95 -2.33 -3.56
CA ARG A 31 -17.92 -2.22 -4.59
C ARG A 31 -18.09 -0.91 -5.34
N GLU A 32 -17.00 -0.17 -5.43
CA GLU A 32 -16.95 1.16 -6.03
C GLU A 32 -15.73 1.26 -6.94
N SER A 33 -15.83 1.95 -8.07
CA SER A 33 -14.68 2.36 -8.87
C SER A 33 -14.88 3.77 -9.40
N GLY A 34 -13.78 4.43 -9.69
CA GLY A 34 -13.80 5.79 -10.20
C GLY A 34 -12.45 6.25 -10.70
N GLU A 35 -12.43 7.51 -11.10
CA GLU A 35 -11.26 8.18 -11.61
C GLU A 35 -11.21 9.62 -11.12
N ASP A 36 -10.05 10.02 -10.62
CA ASP A 36 -9.76 11.41 -10.27
C ASP A 36 -8.83 12.01 -11.32
N LEU A 37 -9.20 13.19 -11.84
CA LEU A 37 -8.42 13.95 -12.81
C LEU A 37 -7.82 15.20 -12.15
N GLY A 38 -6.64 15.60 -12.59
CA GLY A 38 -5.95 16.77 -12.07
C GLY A 38 -5.13 17.51 -13.12
N GLU A 39 -4.34 18.48 -12.68
CA GLU A 39 -3.44 19.25 -13.54
C GLU A 39 -2.34 18.37 -14.14
N ASN A 40 -1.70 18.85 -15.21
CA ASN A 40 -0.60 18.15 -15.91
C ASN A 40 -0.95 16.73 -16.39
N GLY A 41 -2.23 16.51 -16.72
CA GLY A 41 -2.71 15.20 -17.15
C GLY A 41 -2.73 14.17 -16.05
N TYR A 42 -2.72 14.59 -14.78
CA TYR A 42 -2.87 13.69 -13.65
C TYR A 42 -4.18 12.89 -13.79
N ARG A 43 -4.06 11.58 -13.65
CA ARG A 43 -5.15 10.62 -13.70
C ARG A 43 -4.92 9.58 -12.62
N CYS A 44 -5.91 9.35 -11.76
CA CYS A 44 -5.90 8.34 -10.72
C CYS A 44 -7.13 7.44 -10.87
N ARG A 45 -6.96 6.25 -11.44
CA ARG A 45 -8.00 5.21 -11.46
C ARG A 45 -7.98 4.47 -10.13
N TRP A 46 -9.14 4.21 -9.56
CA TRP A 46 -9.24 3.50 -8.29
C TRP A 46 -10.42 2.54 -8.27
N ALA A 47 -10.25 1.46 -7.51
CA ALA A 47 -11.30 0.52 -7.17
C ALA A 47 -11.29 0.31 -5.66
N ARG A 48 -12.46 0.23 -5.05
CA ARG A 48 -12.64 0.03 -3.62
C ARG A 48 -13.73 -0.99 -3.39
N MET A 49 -13.52 -1.88 -2.44
CA MET A 49 -14.58 -2.77 -1.98
C MET A 49 -14.44 -3.03 -0.50
N GLY A 50 -15.51 -3.50 0.10
CA GLY A 50 -15.50 -3.84 1.51
C GLY A 50 -16.79 -4.51 1.92
N GLY A 51 -16.84 -4.87 3.19
CA GLY A 51 -18.04 -5.43 3.77
C GLY A 51 -17.95 -5.45 5.28
N GLN A 52 -19.09 -5.72 5.90
CA GLN A 52 -19.23 -5.85 7.34
C GLN A 52 -20.31 -6.88 7.67
N THR A 53 -20.17 -7.50 8.83
CA THR A 53 -21.22 -8.37 9.39
C THR A 53 -22.48 -7.56 9.72
N HIS A 54 -23.61 -8.24 9.88
CA HIS A 54 -24.91 -7.62 10.19
C HIS A 54 -24.85 -6.71 11.43
N ASP A 55 -24.08 -7.10 12.44
CA ASP A 55 -23.87 -6.35 13.69
C ASP A 55 -22.72 -5.32 13.60
N GLY A 56 -22.02 -5.24 12.46
CA GLY A 56 -20.86 -4.37 12.25
C GLY A 56 -19.62 -4.74 13.07
N SER A 57 -19.62 -5.90 13.75
CA SER A 57 -18.52 -6.32 14.62
C SER A 57 -17.26 -6.68 13.83
N THR A 58 -17.42 -7.24 12.63
CA THR A 58 -16.33 -7.53 11.70
C THR A 58 -16.49 -6.66 10.46
N GLU A 59 -15.41 -6.01 10.03
CA GLU A 59 -15.39 -5.23 8.80
C GLU A 59 -14.07 -5.41 8.05
N TRP A 60 -14.11 -5.23 6.74
CA TRP A 60 -12.92 -5.20 5.92
C TRP A 60 -13.11 -4.20 4.77
N LYS A 61 -11.98 -3.68 4.29
CA LYS A 61 -11.92 -2.74 3.18
C LYS A 61 -10.65 -2.97 2.39
N GLU A 62 -10.77 -2.95 1.08
CA GLU A 62 -9.65 -2.98 0.14
C GLU A 62 -9.81 -1.81 -0.84
N THR A 63 -8.70 -1.16 -1.19
CA THR A 63 -8.65 -0.07 -2.15
C THR A 63 -7.41 -0.25 -2.99
N TRP A 64 -7.56 -0.19 -4.32
CA TRP A 64 -6.46 -0.25 -5.28
C TRP A 64 -6.48 1.01 -6.13
N TRP A 65 -5.31 1.45 -6.56
CA TRP A 65 -5.21 2.61 -7.43
C TRP A 65 -4.04 2.51 -8.39
N GLU A 66 -4.21 3.15 -9.53
CA GLU A 66 -3.16 3.47 -10.51
C GLU A 66 -3.19 4.98 -10.75
N LYS A 67 -2.04 5.64 -10.58
CA LYS A 67 -1.86 7.05 -10.88
C LYS A 67 -0.88 7.23 -12.02
N SER A 68 -1.09 8.26 -12.83
CA SER A 68 -0.13 8.70 -13.84
C SER A 68 -0.30 10.18 -14.17
N ASP A 69 0.71 10.81 -14.74
CA ASP A 69 0.62 12.15 -15.33
C ASP A 69 1.50 12.30 -16.60
N TRP A 70 1.51 13.50 -17.20
CA TRP A 70 2.29 13.79 -18.41
C TRP A 70 3.81 13.93 -18.18
N THR A 71 4.27 14.03 -16.93
CA THR A 71 5.71 14.07 -16.60
C THR A 71 6.36 12.68 -16.67
N GLY A 72 5.55 11.63 -16.78
CA GLY A 72 5.99 10.24 -16.72
C GLY A 72 5.94 9.65 -15.31
N TYR A 73 5.36 10.37 -14.34
CA TYR A 73 5.02 9.80 -13.03
C TYR A 73 4.03 8.64 -13.23
N LYS A 74 4.28 7.54 -12.53
CA LYS A 74 3.38 6.40 -12.41
C LYS A 74 3.41 5.86 -10.99
N GLU A 75 2.26 5.55 -10.43
CA GLU A 75 2.14 4.86 -9.14
C GLU A 75 1.10 3.76 -9.24
N LEU A 76 1.40 2.59 -8.71
CA LEU A 76 0.42 1.52 -8.49
C LEU A 76 0.45 1.17 -7.01
N GLY A 77 -0.72 0.97 -6.40
CA GLY A 77 -0.76 0.58 -5.00
C GLY A 77 -2.06 -0.05 -4.56
N ALA A 78 -2.02 -0.60 -3.36
CA ALA A 78 -3.20 -1.07 -2.67
C ALA A 78 -3.12 -0.76 -1.17
N GLU A 79 -4.28 -0.60 -0.56
CA GLU A 79 -4.48 -0.44 0.86
C GLU A 79 -5.60 -1.38 1.30
N LYS A 80 -5.34 -2.17 2.34
CA LYS A 80 -6.26 -3.16 2.87
C LYS A 80 -6.32 -3.02 4.38
N SER A 81 -7.49 -3.25 4.93
CA SER A 81 -7.68 -3.21 6.38
C SER A 81 -8.84 -4.09 6.79
N GLY A 82 -8.85 -4.50 8.05
CA GLY A 82 -10.00 -5.14 8.65
C GLY A 82 -9.97 -5.11 10.17
N LYS A 83 -11.13 -5.43 10.75
CA LYS A 83 -11.31 -5.65 12.19
C LYS A 83 -12.22 -6.85 12.42
N ASN A 84 -12.07 -7.52 13.56
CA ASN A 84 -12.96 -8.59 13.99
C ASN A 84 -13.79 -8.16 15.22
N ALA A 85 -14.71 -9.04 15.64
CA ALA A 85 -15.58 -8.82 16.80
C ALA A 85 -14.83 -8.69 18.14
N ASP A 86 -13.63 -9.27 18.24
CA ASP A 86 -12.76 -9.19 19.42
C ASP A 86 -12.00 -7.84 19.49
N GLY A 87 -12.15 -7.00 18.47
CA GLY A 87 -11.48 -5.69 18.35
C GLY A 87 -10.07 -5.76 17.79
N ASP A 88 -9.59 -6.94 17.38
CA ASP A 88 -8.34 -7.06 16.64
C ASP A 88 -8.49 -6.34 15.31
N SER A 89 -7.44 -5.62 14.92
CA SER A 89 -7.44 -4.84 13.69
C SER A 89 -6.10 -4.94 12.98
N TRP A 90 -6.14 -4.85 11.66
CA TRP A 90 -4.96 -4.86 10.81
C TRP A 90 -5.12 -3.86 9.68
N TRP A 91 -3.98 -3.41 9.18
CA TRP A 91 -3.89 -2.51 8.04
C TRP A 91 -2.60 -2.79 7.29
N GLU A 92 -2.68 -2.86 5.97
CA GLU A 92 -1.51 -2.89 5.10
C GLU A 92 -1.68 -1.95 3.92
N LYS A 93 -0.57 -1.38 3.49
CA LYS A 93 -0.48 -0.54 2.30
C LYS A 93 0.79 -0.87 1.56
N TRP A 94 0.71 -1.02 0.25
CA TRP A 94 1.89 -1.10 -0.60
C TRP A 94 1.75 -0.17 -1.79
N LYS A 95 2.90 0.28 -2.31
CA LYS A 95 2.96 1.04 -3.55
C LYS A 95 4.28 0.84 -4.28
N GLU A 96 4.21 0.93 -5.60
CA GLU A 96 5.34 1.03 -6.52
C GLU A 96 5.22 2.36 -7.27
N VAL A 97 6.27 3.18 -7.24
CA VAL A 97 6.31 4.52 -7.82
C VAL A 97 7.47 4.61 -8.82
N LEU A 98 7.19 5.10 -10.01
CA LEU A 98 8.18 5.50 -11.00
C LEU A 98 8.03 6.99 -11.25
N HIS A 99 9.11 7.74 -11.09
CA HIS A 99 9.13 9.17 -11.39
C HIS A 99 10.51 9.58 -11.94
N GLN A 100 10.56 10.72 -12.60
CA GLN A 100 11.83 11.36 -12.97
C GLN A 100 12.21 12.35 -11.86
N ASP A 101 13.41 12.20 -11.31
CA ASP A 101 13.92 13.15 -10.32
C ASP A 101 14.22 14.49 -10.98
N GLU A 102 13.62 15.57 -10.47
CA GLU A 102 13.72 16.91 -11.05
C GLU A 102 15.15 17.47 -11.03
N TRP A 103 15.96 17.07 -10.05
CA TRP A 103 17.30 17.61 -9.88
C TRP A 103 18.36 16.91 -10.74
N SER A 104 18.28 15.58 -10.83
CA SER A 104 19.26 14.75 -11.53
C SER A 104 18.80 14.29 -12.91
N ASN A 105 17.53 14.48 -13.26
CA ASN A 105 16.87 13.93 -14.44
C ASN A 105 16.97 12.39 -14.54
N LEU A 106 17.19 11.71 -13.42
CA LEU A 106 17.25 10.25 -13.39
C LEU A 106 15.88 9.67 -13.09
N ALA A 107 15.51 8.63 -13.83
CA ALA A 107 14.37 7.82 -13.48
C ALA A 107 14.64 7.12 -12.14
N ARG A 108 13.68 7.20 -11.22
CA ARG A 108 13.66 6.51 -9.94
C ARG A 108 12.50 5.55 -9.85
N LEU A 109 12.79 4.36 -9.34
CA LEU A 109 11.80 3.35 -8.99
C LEU A 109 11.82 3.16 -7.48
N GLU A 110 10.66 3.30 -6.84
CA GLU A 110 10.51 3.12 -5.40
C GLU A 110 9.42 2.08 -5.13
N LYS A 111 9.71 1.12 -4.26
CA LYS A 111 8.77 0.14 -3.74
C LYS A 111 8.69 0.33 -2.24
N SER A 112 7.49 0.24 -1.68
CA SER A 112 7.32 0.28 -0.24
C SER A 112 6.09 -0.50 0.18
N ALA A 113 6.14 -1.05 1.39
CA ALA A 113 4.92 -1.44 2.08
C ALA A 113 5.00 -1.11 3.57
N GLU A 114 3.84 -0.84 4.13
CA GLU A 114 3.61 -0.61 5.55
C GLU A 114 2.51 -1.57 6.01
N LYS A 115 2.72 -2.21 7.15
CA LYS A 115 1.79 -3.19 7.71
C LYS A 115 1.73 -3.02 9.21
N GLN A 116 0.55 -3.21 9.78
CA GLN A 116 0.37 -3.24 11.22
C GLN A 116 -0.76 -4.16 11.60
N ALA A 117 -0.67 -4.70 12.82
CA ALA A 117 -1.79 -5.33 13.48
C ALA A 117 -1.79 -4.96 14.96
N LYS A 118 -2.99 -4.92 15.55
CA LYS A 118 -3.22 -4.60 16.94
C LYS A 118 -4.27 -5.54 17.51
N SER A 119 -4.03 -6.06 18.70
CA SER A 119 -5.04 -6.82 19.43
C SER A 119 -6.10 -5.91 20.04
N GLY A 120 -7.35 -6.36 20.02
CA GLY A 120 -8.47 -5.69 20.70
C GLY A 120 -8.53 -5.97 22.20
N THR A 121 -7.97 -7.10 22.63
CA THR A 121 -8.07 -7.60 24.01
C THR A 121 -6.74 -7.49 24.77
N GLU A 122 -5.62 -7.69 24.08
CA GLU A 122 -4.29 -7.61 24.67
C GLU A 122 -3.63 -6.26 24.40
N ASN A 123 -2.67 -5.88 25.26
CA ASN A 123 -1.76 -4.79 24.95
C ASN A 123 -0.66 -5.28 23.99
N ALA A 124 -1.08 -5.73 22.80
CA ALA A 124 -0.26 -6.35 21.80
C ALA A 124 -0.46 -5.67 20.43
N GLY A 125 0.62 -5.51 19.69
CA GLY A 125 0.57 -4.98 18.34
C GLY A 125 1.96 -4.85 17.73
N TRP A 126 2.00 -4.72 16.41
CA TRP A 126 3.24 -4.56 15.67
C TRP A 126 3.03 -3.66 14.46
N TYR A 127 4.13 -3.09 13.99
CA TYR A 127 4.22 -2.30 12.78
C TYR A 127 5.50 -2.67 12.04
N GLU A 128 5.39 -2.77 10.72
CA GLU A 128 6.51 -2.96 9.80
C GLU A 128 6.39 -1.95 8.67
N LYS A 129 7.53 -1.37 8.29
CA LYS A 129 7.67 -0.62 7.05
C LYS A 129 8.95 -1.07 6.36
N TRP A 130 8.85 -1.42 5.08
CA TRP A 130 10.00 -1.64 4.23
C TRP A 130 9.96 -0.75 2.99
N TRP A 131 11.13 -0.49 2.43
CA TRP A 131 11.27 0.21 1.17
C TRP A 131 12.47 -0.29 0.37
N GLU A 132 12.35 -0.15 -0.94
CA GLU A 132 13.45 -0.28 -1.88
C GLU A 132 13.39 0.89 -2.85
N LYS A 133 14.52 1.54 -3.09
CA LYS A 133 14.65 2.62 -4.06
C LYS A 133 15.79 2.27 -5.02
N TYR A 134 15.59 2.63 -6.27
CA TYR A 134 16.52 2.38 -7.36
C TYR A 134 16.58 3.61 -8.25
N ASP A 135 17.75 3.91 -8.82
CA ASP A 135 17.86 4.88 -9.91
C ASP A 135 18.41 4.23 -11.19
N ALA A 136 18.34 4.98 -12.30
CA ALA A 136 18.82 4.54 -13.60
C ALA A 136 20.36 4.35 -13.69
N LYS A 137 21.14 4.79 -12.70
CA LYS A 137 22.60 4.63 -12.63
C LYS A 137 23.02 3.45 -11.75
N GLY A 138 22.07 2.68 -11.23
CA GLY A 138 22.34 1.52 -10.40
C GLY A 138 22.53 1.84 -8.92
N TRP A 139 22.24 3.07 -8.48
CA TRP A 139 22.14 3.39 -7.06
C TRP A 139 20.94 2.66 -6.45
N THR A 140 21.12 2.11 -5.24
CA THR A 140 20.02 1.46 -4.52
C THR A 140 20.02 1.79 -3.03
N GLU A 141 18.84 1.97 -2.47
CA GLU A 141 18.64 2.08 -1.02
C GLU A 141 17.51 1.14 -0.60
N LYS A 142 17.78 0.27 0.37
CA LYS A 142 16.80 -0.70 0.88
C LYS A 142 16.80 -0.67 2.39
N GLY A 143 15.67 -0.96 2.99
CA GLY A 143 15.63 -1.14 4.44
C GLY A 143 14.26 -1.52 4.95
N ALA A 144 14.24 -1.86 6.23
CA ALA A 144 13.00 -2.03 6.96
C ALA A 144 13.13 -1.56 8.40
N HIS A 145 12.03 -1.02 8.92
CA HIS A 145 11.81 -0.72 10.32
C HIS A 145 10.68 -1.59 10.82
N LYS A 146 10.92 -2.31 11.92
CA LYS A 146 9.92 -3.13 12.58
C LYS A 146 9.90 -2.77 14.04
N TYR A 147 8.71 -2.70 14.62
CA TYR A 147 8.58 -2.66 16.07
C TYR A 147 7.31 -3.34 16.49
N GLY A 148 7.30 -3.83 17.71
CA GLY A 148 6.12 -4.43 18.29
C GLY A 148 6.16 -4.43 19.80
N ARG A 149 5.01 -4.76 20.35
CA ARG A 149 4.75 -4.79 21.76
C ARG A 149 3.92 -6.01 22.10
N LEU A 150 4.22 -6.61 23.24
CA LEU A 150 3.40 -7.61 23.90
C LEU A 150 3.44 -7.32 25.40
N ASN A 151 2.35 -6.79 25.92
CA ASN A 151 2.21 -6.38 27.32
C ASN A 151 3.27 -5.34 27.73
N GLU A 152 4.17 -5.71 28.64
CA GLU A 152 5.26 -4.84 29.11
C GLU A 152 6.53 -4.95 28.26
N GLN A 153 6.57 -5.92 27.34
CA GLN A 153 7.73 -6.14 26.48
C GLN A 153 7.56 -5.41 25.15
N SER A 154 8.64 -4.78 24.69
CA SER A 154 8.72 -4.13 23.39
C SER A 154 9.97 -4.61 22.66
N TRP A 155 9.87 -4.69 21.34
CA TRP A 155 10.98 -5.05 20.47
C TRP A 155 11.00 -4.12 19.28
N TRP A 156 12.18 -3.95 18.69
CA TRP A 156 12.36 -3.21 17.45
C TRP A 156 13.52 -3.81 16.67
N GLU A 157 13.43 -3.67 15.36
CA GLU A 157 14.46 -4.05 14.41
C GLU A 157 14.57 -2.93 13.38
N ARG A 158 15.80 -2.60 13.02
CA ARG A 158 16.11 -1.72 11.91
C ARG A 158 17.24 -2.35 11.14
N TRP A 159 17.08 -2.42 9.82
CA TRP A 159 18.17 -2.72 8.92
C TRP A 159 18.06 -1.88 7.66
N GLY A 160 19.20 -1.64 7.01
CA GLY A 160 19.23 -1.07 5.69
C GLY A 160 20.56 -1.29 4.96
N GLU A 161 20.50 -1.10 3.65
CA GLU A 161 21.64 -1.16 2.75
C GLU A 161 21.57 0.00 1.76
N HIS A 162 22.71 0.62 1.52
CA HIS A 162 22.89 1.66 0.51
C HIS A 162 24.04 1.27 -0.41
N TYR A 163 23.75 1.15 -1.70
CA TYR A 163 24.73 0.92 -2.77
C TYR A 163 24.83 2.17 -3.64
N ASP A 164 26.05 2.64 -3.87
CA ASP A 164 26.32 3.90 -4.57
C ASP A 164 26.27 3.80 -6.11
N GLY A 165 26.01 2.61 -6.66
CA GLY A 165 26.06 2.36 -8.11
C GLY A 165 27.47 2.23 -8.68
N ARG A 166 28.52 2.30 -7.86
CA ARG A 166 29.94 2.35 -8.30
C ARG A 166 30.86 1.39 -7.55
N GLY A 167 30.33 0.57 -6.66
CA GLY A 167 31.07 -0.50 -5.96
C GLY A 167 31.14 -0.35 -4.45
N SER A 168 30.57 0.72 -3.87
CA SER A 168 30.52 0.93 -2.42
C SER A 168 29.16 0.55 -1.85
N VAL A 169 29.18 -0.25 -0.77
CA VAL A 169 27.99 -0.67 -0.03
C VAL A 169 28.14 -0.28 1.44
N LEU A 170 27.13 0.40 1.98
CA LEU A 170 26.98 0.69 3.40
C LEU A 170 25.80 -0.11 3.96
N LYS A 171 25.95 -0.71 5.14
CA LYS A 171 24.91 -1.46 5.85
C LYS A 171 24.74 -0.92 7.26
N TRP A 172 23.51 -0.95 7.78
CA TRP A 172 23.16 -0.53 9.14
C TRP A 172 21.93 -1.28 9.65
#